data_AF-J3JIZ1-F1
#
_entry.id   AF-J3JIZ1-F1
#
_cell.length_a   1.000
_cell.length_b   1.000
_cell.length_c   1.000
_cell.angle_alpha   90.00
_cell.angle_beta   90.00
_cell.angle_gamma   90.00
#
_symmetry.space_group_name_H-M   'P 1'
#
loop_
_entity.id
_entity.type
_entity.pdbx_description
1 polymer ?
#
loop_
_entity_poly.entity_id
_entity_poly.type
_entity_poly.pdbx_seq_one_letter_code
_entity_poly.pdbx_strand_id
1 'polypeptide(L)'
;MEKNQAALIEAVALLREQDGARSDDPGDGTEDDSAQGLSIGLAIVGSGVLEGTLRARIDSLGLAGHVTLLGQMDNPFPVLGGADLFVLPSLHEGQPVTLLETMTLGTAVVASDLPGNRELIALGYGVLSGTSPQDIAQAIRTALADPLRARGTFDVQEHNARSLRDTLDAVLGSEALHQQPKEDEASPRSRCSRGASQGAIA
;
A
#
# COMPACT_ATOMS: atom_id res chain seq x y z
N MET A 1 14.61 9.11 9.64
CA MET A 1 14.78 7.97 8.72
C MET A 1 15.29 6.74 9.46
N GLU A 2 16.33 6.87 10.30
CA GLU A 2 16.94 5.74 11.06
C GLU A 2 15.99 4.90 11.93
N LYS A 3 14.84 5.45 12.36
CA LYS A 3 13.95 4.79 13.31
C LYS A 3 13.03 3.72 12.71
N ASN A 4 12.75 3.76 11.40
CA ASN A 4 11.61 3.03 10.85
C ASN A 4 11.93 1.54 10.62
N GLN A 5 13.03 1.26 9.90
CA GLN A 5 13.47 -0.12 9.67
C GLN A 5 13.96 -0.78 10.95
N ALA A 6 14.58 -0.01 11.86
CA ALA A 6 14.99 -0.51 13.17
C ALA A 6 13.79 -0.97 14.01
N ALA A 7 12.72 -0.17 14.07
CA ALA A 7 11.50 -0.54 14.78
C ALA A 7 10.84 -1.81 14.19
N LEU A 8 10.92 -2.00 12.87
CA LEU A 8 10.43 -3.21 12.22
C LEU A 8 11.26 -4.45 12.58
N ILE A 9 12.60 -4.33 12.63
CA ILE A 9 13.49 -5.41 13.08
C ILE A 9 13.20 -5.77 14.55
N GLU A 10 13.01 -4.77 15.40
CA GLU A 10 12.62 -4.97 16.81
C GLU A 10 11.25 -5.64 16.94
N ALA A 11 10.28 -5.28 16.09
CA ALA A 11 8.98 -5.94 16.05
C ALA A 11 9.11 -7.44 15.71
N VAL A 12 9.99 -7.79 14.76
CA VAL A 12 10.28 -9.19 14.44
C VAL A 12 10.88 -9.94 15.64
N ALA A 13 11.76 -9.30 16.42
CA ALA A 13 12.26 -9.91 17.67
C ALA A 13 11.11 -10.22 18.64
N LEU A 14 10.21 -9.27 18.88
CA LEU A 14 9.05 -9.45 19.77
C LEU A 14 8.11 -10.57 19.31
N LEU A 15 7.90 -10.69 18.00
CA LEU A 15 7.05 -11.75 17.43
C LEU A 15 7.62 -13.15 17.67
N ARG A 16 8.95 -13.25 17.77
CA ARG A 16 9.71 -14.50 17.96
C ARG A 16 10.01 -14.85 19.41
N GLU A 17 10.22 -13.87 20.29
CA GLU A 17 10.41 -14.12 21.73
C GLU A 17 9.22 -14.86 22.34
N GLN A 18 8.02 -14.61 21.80
CA GLN A 18 6.79 -15.30 22.20
C GLN A 18 6.70 -16.75 21.66
N ASP A 19 7.66 -17.19 20.84
CA ASP A 19 7.81 -18.57 20.35
C ASP A 19 8.75 -19.41 21.25
N GLY A 20 9.78 -18.77 21.83
CA GLY A 20 10.86 -19.43 22.57
C GLY A 20 10.51 -19.91 23.99
N ALA A 21 9.31 -19.61 24.50
CA ALA A 21 8.86 -20.06 25.82
C ALA A 21 8.48 -21.56 25.87
N ARG A 22 8.67 -22.30 24.78
CA ARG A 22 8.43 -23.75 24.72
C ARG A 22 9.71 -24.48 24.30
N SER A 23 10.60 -24.72 25.26
CA SER A 23 11.54 -25.84 25.19
C SER A 23 11.41 -26.70 26.46
N ASP A 24 11.07 -27.97 26.22
CA ASP A 24 11.24 -29.14 27.11
C ASP A 24 10.28 -29.37 28.31
N ASP A 25 8.96 -29.43 28.09
CA ASP A 25 8.08 -30.22 29.00
C ASP A 25 6.84 -30.81 28.28
N PRO A 26 6.63 -32.15 28.24
CA PRO A 26 5.42 -32.76 27.71
C PRO A 26 4.37 -32.85 28.83
N GLY A 27 3.66 -31.74 29.09
CA GLY A 27 2.61 -31.66 30.11
C GLY A 27 1.30 -31.09 29.58
N ASP A 28 0.27 -31.94 29.55
CA ASP A 28 -1.16 -31.65 29.82
C ASP A 28 -1.85 -30.45 29.10
N GLY A 29 -2.52 -30.74 27.98
CA GLY A 29 -3.99 -30.77 27.97
C GLY A 29 -4.83 -29.57 28.41
N THR A 30 -4.46 -28.31 28.13
CA THR A 30 -5.46 -27.24 28.00
C THR A 30 -5.20 -26.35 26.78
N GLU A 31 -6.17 -26.32 25.87
CA GLU A 31 -6.20 -25.50 24.67
C GLU A 31 -6.35 -24.01 25.05
N ASP A 32 -5.21 -23.32 25.14
CA ASP A 32 -5.15 -21.86 25.07
C ASP A 32 -4.36 -21.49 23.81
N ASP A 33 -5.08 -21.27 22.71
CA ASP A 33 -4.54 -21.01 21.36
C ASP A 33 -4.07 -19.55 21.17
N SER A 34 -3.90 -18.81 22.27
CA SER A 34 -3.86 -17.34 22.26
C SER A 34 -2.48 -16.72 22.03
N ALA A 35 -1.39 -17.49 21.99
CA ALA A 35 -0.04 -16.93 21.82
C ALA A 35 0.98 -17.93 21.29
N GLN A 36 0.66 -18.63 20.20
CA GLN A 36 1.69 -19.34 19.45
C GLN A 36 2.64 -18.30 18.81
N GLY A 37 3.95 -18.49 18.98
CA GLY A 37 4.94 -17.67 18.28
C GLY A 37 4.78 -17.79 16.77
N LEU A 38 5.01 -16.69 16.06
CA LEU A 38 4.91 -16.68 14.60
C LEU A 38 6.28 -16.97 14.01
N SER A 39 6.38 -18.05 13.22
CA SER A 39 7.54 -18.27 12.35
C SER A 39 7.52 -17.21 11.24
N ILE A 40 8.27 -16.12 11.46
CA ILE A 40 8.30 -14.97 10.56
C ILE A 40 9.71 -14.71 10.04
N GLY A 41 9.78 -14.38 8.74
CA GLY A 41 10.98 -13.86 8.08
C GLY A 41 10.72 -12.44 7.59
N LEU A 42 11.73 -11.58 7.66
CA LEU A 42 11.69 -10.20 7.17
C LEU A 42 12.69 -10.03 6.05
N ALA A 43 12.20 -9.63 4.88
CA ALA A 43 13.00 -9.17 3.77
C ALA A 43 12.97 -7.64 3.70
N ILE A 44 14.13 -7.00 3.67
CA ILE A 44 14.25 -5.55 3.47
C ILE A 44 14.94 -5.32 2.12
N VAL A 45 14.20 -4.71 1.20
CA VAL A 45 14.72 -4.30 -0.12
C VAL A 45 15.18 -2.85 -0.06
N GLY A 46 16.29 -2.57 -0.70
CA GLY A 46 16.92 -1.25 -0.76
C GLY A 46 18.34 -1.27 -0.22
N SER A 47 19.09 -0.24 -0.60
CA SER A 47 20.43 0.05 -0.07
C SER A 47 20.45 1.43 0.56
N GLY A 48 21.39 1.68 1.46
CA GLY A 48 21.54 3.00 2.06
C GLY A 48 22.57 3.05 3.16
N VAL A 49 22.85 4.27 3.63
CA VAL A 49 23.84 4.54 4.68
C VAL A 49 23.57 3.81 6.00
N LEU A 50 22.33 3.36 6.21
CA LEU A 50 21.89 2.68 7.42
C LEU A 50 22.16 1.17 7.39
N GLU A 51 22.60 0.59 6.28
CA GLU A 51 22.77 -0.88 6.18
C GLU A 51 23.67 -1.44 7.29
N GLY A 52 24.78 -0.77 7.59
CA GLY A 52 25.68 -1.18 8.68
C GLY A 52 25.01 -1.17 10.05
N THR A 53 24.24 -0.11 10.35
CA THR A 53 23.46 0.00 11.60
C THR A 53 22.39 -1.09 11.70
N LEU A 54 21.68 -1.36 10.60
CA LEU A 54 20.65 -2.41 10.57
C LEU A 54 21.26 -3.79 10.76
N ARG A 55 22.39 -4.09 10.10
CA ARG A 55 23.12 -5.35 10.26
C ARG A 55 23.58 -5.57 11.70
N ALA A 56 24.21 -4.56 12.31
CA ALA A 56 24.60 -4.62 13.71
C ALA A 56 23.40 -4.85 14.64
N ARG A 57 22.23 -4.26 14.33
CA ARG A 57 21.02 -4.47 15.11
C ARG A 57 20.47 -5.89 14.97
N ILE A 58 20.43 -6.42 13.74
CA ILE A 58 20.04 -7.81 13.45
C ILE A 58 20.92 -8.79 14.24
N ASP A 59 22.23 -8.58 14.22
CA ASP A 59 23.20 -9.42 14.93
C ASP A 59 23.00 -9.34 16.45
N SER A 60 22.82 -8.13 17.00
CA SER A 60 22.61 -7.93 18.44
C SER A 60 21.33 -8.59 18.97
N LEU A 61 20.32 -8.76 18.11
CA LEU A 61 19.03 -9.38 18.44
C LEU A 61 18.99 -10.88 18.07
N GLY A 62 20.08 -11.46 17.56
CA GLY A 62 20.11 -12.87 17.16
C GLY A 62 19.21 -13.22 15.97
N LEU A 63 18.96 -12.25 15.07
CA LEU A 63 17.99 -12.36 13.98
C LEU A 63 18.61 -12.69 12.61
N ALA A 64 19.90 -13.06 12.55
CA ALA A 64 20.61 -13.28 11.28
C ALA A 64 19.97 -14.34 10.35
N GLY A 65 19.27 -15.34 10.90
CA GLY A 65 18.53 -16.35 10.13
C GLY A 65 17.11 -15.94 9.73
N HIS A 66 16.65 -14.76 10.15
CA HIS A 66 15.24 -14.34 10.04
C HIS A 66 15.08 -13.00 9.34
N VAL A 67 16.11 -12.14 9.35
CA VAL A 67 16.09 -10.85 8.65
C VAL A 67 17.13 -10.88 7.53
N THR A 68 16.67 -10.67 6.31
CA THR A 68 17.52 -10.61 5.11
C THR A 68 17.50 -9.20 4.54
N LEU A 69 18.67 -8.56 4.46
CA LEU A 69 18.87 -7.33 3.71
C LEU A 69 19.17 -7.70 2.25
N LEU A 70 18.21 -7.52 1.36
CA LEU A 70 18.29 -7.96 -0.04
C LEU A 70 19.08 -7.01 -0.94
N GLY A 71 19.41 -5.81 -0.43
CA GLY A 71 20.07 -4.76 -1.20
C GLY A 71 19.15 -4.09 -2.22
N GLN A 72 19.74 -3.26 -3.07
CA GLN A 72 19.01 -2.57 -4.13
C GLN A 72 18.54 -3.56 -5.20
N MET A 73 17.29 -3.43 -5.65
CA MET A 73 16.71 -4.21 -6.73
C MET A 73 16.12 -3.29 -7.79
N ASP A 74 16.35 -3.59 -9.06
CA ASP A 74 15.72 -2.87 -10.18
C ASP A 74 14.22 -3.14 -10.25
N ASN A 75 13.80 -4.38 -9.91
CA ASN A 75 12.41 -4.79 -9.88
C ASN A 75 12.08 -5.51 -8.55
N PRO A 76 11.45 -4.82 -7.58
CA PRO A 76 11.08 -5.40 -6.29
C PRO A 76 9.74 -6.18 -6.34
N PHE A 77 8.95 -6.07 -7.42
CA PHE A 77 7.60 -6.63 -7.48
C PHE A 77 7.51 -8.14 -7.24
N PRO A 78 8.46 -8.99 -7.69
CA PRO A 78 8.45 -10.41 -7.33
C PRO A 78 8.57 -10.66 -5.83
N VAL A 79 9.32 -9.83 -5.11
CA VAL A 79 9.45 -9.91 -3.65
C VAL A 79 8.17 -9.41 -2.98
N LEU A 80 7.63 -8.27 -3.42
CA LEU A 80 6.40 -7.70 -2.86
C LEU A 80 5.18 -8.60 -3.08
N GLY A 81 4.99 -9.14 -4.29
CA GLY A 81 3.88 -10.03 -4.62
C GLY A 81 4.03 -11.45 -4.05
N GLY A 82 5.26 -11.87 -3.75
CA GLY A 82 5.55 -13.17 -3.12
C GLY A 82 5.48 -13.15 -1.60
N ALA A 83 5.38 -11.98 -0.97
CA ALA A 83 5.31 -11.85 0.48
C ALA A 83 3.91 -12.17 1.03
N ASP A 84 3.86 -12.67 2.26
CA ASP A 84 2.59 -12.85 2.98
C ASP A 84 1.98 -11.51 3.41
N LEU A 85 2.86 -10.57 3.78
CA LEU A 85 2.54 -9.25 4.32
C LEU A 85 3.65 -8.25 3.97
N PHE A 86 3.25 -7.04 3.60
CA PHE A 86 4.13 -5.88 3.47
C PHE A 86 3.88 -4.91 4.63
N VAL A 87 4.95 -4.29 5.14
CA VAL A 87 4.87 -3.33 6.25
C VAL A 87 5.51 -2.02 5.85
N LEU A 88 4.75 -0.93 5.94
CA LEU A 88 5.20 0.45 5.73
C LEU A 88 5.26 1.23 7.06
N PRO A 89 6.36 1.12 7.83
CA PRO A 89 6.51 1.76 9.14
C PRO A 89 6.92 3.24 9.03
N SER A 90 6.38 3.96 8.05
CA SER A 90 6.81 5.33 7.72
C SER A 90 6.37 6.36 8.75
N LEU A 91 7.21 7.37 8.98
CA LEU A 91 6.89 8.50 9.87
C LEU A 91 6.32 9.71 9.11
N HIS A 92 6.61 9.80 7.82
CA HIS A 92 6.14 10.86 6.93
C HIS A 92 5.94 10.24 5.55
N GLU A 93 4.81 10.56 4.94
CA GLU A 93 4.47 10.15 3.57
C GLU A 93 3.82 11.34 2.88
N GLY A 94 4.17 11.55 1.60
CA GLY A 94 3.41 12.43 0.71
C GLY A 94 2.27 11.63 0.10
N GLN A 95 2.61 10.80 -0.88
CA GLN A 95 1.74 9.77 -1.44
C GLN A 95 2.43 8.41 -1.24
N PRO A 96 1.79 7.44 -0.58
CA PRO A 96 2.40 6.15 -0.28
C PRO A 96 2.39 5.24 -1.52
N VAL A 97 3.18 5.56 -2.54
CA VAL A 97 3.21 4.84 -3.83
C VAL A 97 3.53 3.37 -3.64
N THR A 98 4.50 3.01 -2.80
CA THR A 98 4.83 1.61 -2.52
C THR A 98 3.67 0.83 -1.87
N LEU A 99 2.82 1.52 -1.10
CA LEU A 99 1.61 0.91 -0.54
C LEU A 99 0.61 0.59 -1.67
N LEU A 100 0.40 1.52 -2.60
CA LEU A 100 -0.47 1.32 -3.78
C LEU A 100 0.05 0.21 -4.71
N GLU A 101 1.35 0.18 -4.98
CA GLU A 101 2.00 -0.88 -5.76
C GLU A 101 1.76 -2.25 -5.12
N THR A 102 1.94 -2.34 -3.81
CA THR A 102 1.75 -3.59 -3.07
C THR A 102 0.29 -4.03 -3.03
N MET A 103 -0.63 -3.10 -2.81
CA MET A 103 -2.08 -3.37 -2.87
C MET A 103 -2.50 -3.89 -4.25
N THR A 104 -1.91 -3.33 -5.33
CA THR A 104 -2.15 -3.77 -6.72
C THR A 104 -1.70 -5.21 -6.96
N LEU A 105 -0.66 -5.68 -6.24
CA LEU A 105 -0.18 -7.05 -6.31
C LEU A 105 -1.02 -8.04 -5.46
N GLY A 106 -2.01 -7.55 -4.71
CA GLY A 106 -2.85 -8.40 -3.85
C GLY A 106 -2.12 -8.93 -2.61
N THR A 107 -1.10 -8.21 -2.14
CA THR A 107 -0.35 -8.51 -0.92
C THR A 107 -0.97 -7.79 0.27
N ALA A 108 -1.03 -8.44 1.44
CA ALA A 108 -1.57 -7.83 2.65
C ALA A 108 -0.68 -6.66 3.04
N VAL A 109 -1.26 -5.60 3.61
CA VAL A 109 -0.47 -4.44 4.01
C VAL A 109 -0.72 -4.02 5.45
N VAL A 110 0.36 -3.69 6.16
CA VAL A 110 0.33 -2.92 7.40
C VAL A 110 1.00 -1.58 7.12
N ALA A 111 0.39 -0.47 7.53
CA ALA A 111 1.00 0.84 7.34
C ALA A 111 0.83 1.72 8.57
N SER A 112 1.80 2.61 8.79
CA SER A 112 1.74 3.59 9.88
C SER A 112 0.53 4.51 9.74
N ASP A 113 0.03 4.96 10.88
CA ASP A 113 -1.18 5.77 10.99
C ASP A 113 -1.00 7.23 10.52
N LEU A 114 -0.86 7.40 9.20
CA LEU A 114 -0.69 8.68 8.51
C LEU A 114 -1.93 9.00 7.65
N PRO A 115 -2.25 10.28 7.41
CA PRO A 115 -3.43 10.67 6.64
C PRO A 115 -3.60 9.92 5.31
N GLY A 116 -2.56 9.88 4.47
CA GLY A 116 -2.62 9.17 3.18
C GLY A 116 -2.78 7.66 3.30
N ASN A 117 -2.25 7.04 4.35
CA ASN A 117 -2.42 5.60 4.59
C ASN A 117 -3.83 5.28 5.10
N ARG A 118 -4.40 6.13 5.96
CA ARG A 118 -5.77 5.99 6.47
C ARG A 118 -6.79 5.97 5.34
N GLU A 119 -6.64 6.87 4.37
CA GLU A 119 -7.55 6.95 3.21
C GLU A 119 -7.56 5.65 2.41
N LEU A 120 -6.40 5.04 2.19
CA LEU A 120 -6.29 3.77 1.47
C LEU A 120 -6.82 2.60 2.29
N ILE A 121 -6.50 2.55 3.59
CA ILE A 121 -6.92 1.45 4.46
C ILE A 121 -8.43 1.49 4.74
N ALA A 122 -9.03 2.68 4.78
CA ALA A 122 -10.48 2.87 4.90
C ALA A 122 -11.28 2.23 3.77
N LEU A 123 -10.66 1.92 2.63
CA LEU A 123 -11.28 1.18 1.52
C LEU A 123 -11.47 -0.32 1.82
N GLY A 124 -11.06 -0.78 3.01
CA GLY A 124 -11.21 -2.17 3.45
C GLY A 124 -9.96 -3.03 3.22
N TYR A 125 -8.80 -2.40 3.02
CA TYR A 125 -7.52 -3.07 2.72
C TYR A 125 -6.51 -2.80 3.83
N GLY A 126 -5.81 -3.83 4.29
CA GLY A 126 -4.72 -3.69 5.25
C GLY A 126 -5.11 -3.31 6.67
N VAL A 127 -4.08 -3.00 7.46
CA VAL A 127 -4.18 -2.71 8.91
C VAL A 127 -3.32 -1.48 9.24
N LEU A 128 -3.88 -0.55 10.01
CA LEU A 128 -3.13 0.60 10.53
C LEU A 128 -2.28 0.18 11.74
N SER A 129 -1.08 0.75 11.85
CA SER A 129 -0.17 0.53 12.97
C SER A 129 0.32 1.86 13.55
N GLY A 130 0.67 1.83 14.84
CA GLY A 130 1.49 2.87 15.45
C GLY A 130 2.94 2.83 14.94
N THR A 131 3.84 3.50 15.66
CA THR A 131 5.25 3.61 15.26
C THR A 131 6.20 2.84 16.18
N SER A 132 5.70 2.30 17.31
CA SER A 132 6.52 1.51 18.22
C SER A 132 6.68 0.07 17.70
N PRO A 133 7.77 -0.64 18.06
CA PRO A 133 7.91 -2.06 17.75
C PRO A 133 6.73 -2.91 18.21
N GLN A 134 6.12 -2.58 19.35
CA GLN A 134 4.97 -3.28 19.91
C GLN A 134 3.72 -3.08 19.04
N ASP A 135 3.45 -1.84 18.62
CA ASP A 135 2.31 -1.54 17.74
C ASP A 135 2.45 -2.22 16.38
N ILE A 136 3.68 -2.25 15.84
CA ILE A 136 4.00 -2.92 14.58
C ILE A 136 3.79 -4.42 14.71
N ALA A 137 4.31 -5.04 15.77
CA ALA A 137 4.12 -6.47 16.03
C ALA A 137 2.63 -6.83 16.17
N GLN A 138 1.85 -6.03 16.91
CA GLN A 138 0.42 -6.28 17.08
C GLN A 138 -0.36 -6.13 15.75
N ALA A 139 -0.02 -5.14 14.94
CA ALA A 139 -0.63 -4.96 13.62
C ALA A 139 -0.27 -6.12 12.67
N ILE A 140 0.98 -6.61 12.71
CA ILE A 140 1.41 -7.81 11.96
C ILE A 140 0.59 -9.03 12.38
N ARG A 141 0.45 -9.30 13.69
CA ARG A 141 -0.40 -10.40 14.18
C ARG A 141 -1.83 -10.29 13.67
N THR A 142 -2.39 -9.09 13.74
CA THR A 142 -3.76 -8.82 13.30
C THR A 142 -3.94 -9.06 11.80
N ALA A 143 -2.99 -8.60 10.98
CA ALA A 143 -3.03 -8.80 9.54
C ALA A 143 -2.83 -10.27 9.13
N LEU A 144 -1.97 -11.02 9.84
CA LEU A 144 -1.73 -12.43 9.56
C LEU A 144 -2.84 -13.35 10.11
N ALA A 145 -3.62 -12.92 11.09
CA ALA A 145 -4.78 -13.67 11.58
C ALA A 145 -5.95 -13.69 10.58
N ASP A 146 -6.08 -12.66 9.74
CA ASP A 146 -7.05 -12.62 8.63
C ASP A 146 -6.40 -12.03 7.36
N PRO A 147 -5.58 -12.82 6.65
CA PRO A 147 -4.86 -12.34 5.47
C PRO A 147 -5.77 -11.94 4.31
N LEU A 148 -6.96 -12.55 4.22
CA LEU A 148 -7.94 -12.23 3.17
C LEU A 148 -8.49 -10.83 3.34
N ARG A 149 -8.85 -10.46 4.57
CA ARG A 149 -9.23 -9.09 4.91
C ARG A 149 -8.06 -8.12 4.71
N ALA A 150 -6.85 -8.51 5.11
CA ALA A 150 -5.68 -7.63 5.02
C ALA A 150 -5.23 -7.38 3.57
N ARG A 151 -5.42 -8.33 2.64
CA ARG A 151 -5.20 -8.16 1.20
C ARG A 151 -6.34 -7.39 0.52
N GLY A 152 -7.57 -7.86 0.76
CA GLY A 152 -8.78 -7.48 0.03
C GLY A 152 -8.62 -7.41 -1.50
N THR A 153 -9.38 -6.55 -2.17
CA THR A 153 -9.48 -6.39 -3.63
C THR A 153 -9.29 -4.93 -4.05
N PHE A 154 -8.04 -4.45 -4.04
CA PHE A 154 -7.75 -3.07 -4.44
C PHE A 154 -8.11 -2.81 -5.92
N ASP A 155 -9.15 -2.01 -6.16
CA ASP A 155 -9.56 -1.60 -7.50
C ASP A 155 -8.75 -0.38 -7.95
N VAL A 156 -7.71 -0.65 -8.74
CA VAL A 156 -6.82 0.36 -9.30
C VAL A 156 -7.56 1.35 -10.20
N GLN A 157 -8.54 0.89 -10.97
CA GLN A 157 -9.26 1.75 -11.92
C GLN A 157 -10.16 2.72 -11.17
N GLU A 158 -10.90 2.22 -10.19
CA GLU A 158 -11.76 3.06 -9.34
C GLU A 158 -10.93 4.01 -8.47
N HIS A 159 -9.80 3.57 -7.92
CA HIS A 159 -8.88 4.46 -7.19
C HIS A 159 -8.40 5.61 -8.09
N ASN A 160 -7.90 5.31 -9.28
CA ASN A 160 -7.42 6.32 -10.22
C ASN A 160 -8.53 7.28 -10.66
N ALA A 161 -9.72 6.75 -10.97
CA ALA A 161 -10.87 7.56 -11.37
C ALA A 161 -11.31 8.52 -10.26
N ARG A 162 -11.34 8.05 -9.01
CA ARG A 162 -11.62 8.88 -7.82
C ARG A 162 -10.56 9.94 -7.61
N SER A 163 -9.27 9.57 -7.57
CA SER A 163 -8.18 10.52 -7.37
C SER A 163 -8.14 11.62 -8.45
N LEU A 164 -8.40 11.26 -9.70
CA LEU A 164 -8.52 12.25 -10.78
C LEU A 164 -9.71 13.18 -10.57
N ARG A 165 -10.88 12.63 -10.20
CA ARG A 165 -12.08 13.43 -9.90
C ARG A 165 -11.82 14.42 -8.77
N ASP A 166 -11.30 13.95 -7.65
CA ASP A 166 -11.02 14.78 -6.46
C ASP A 166 -10.02 15.90 -6.79
N THR A 167 -9.00 15.57 -7.60
CA THR A 167 -8.02 16.57 -8.07
C THR A 167 -8.67 17.62 -8.98
N LEU A 168 -9.49 17.19 -9.95
CA LEU A 168 -10.18 18.11 -10.85
C LEU A 168 -11.16 19.01 -10.08
N ASP A 169 -11.91 18.45 -9.13
CA ASP A 169 -12.81 19.21 -8.26
C ASP A 169 -12.05 20.25 -7.43
N ALA A 170 -10.90 19.89 -6.87
CA ALA A 170 -10.08 20.80 -6.09
C ALA A 170 -9.46 21.94 -6.91
N VAL A 171 -9.07 21.67 -8.18
CA VAL A 171 -8.41 22.64 -9.06
C VAL A 171 -9.42 23.53 -9.80
N LEU A 172 -10.48 22.94 -10.34
CA LEU A 172 -11.44 23.62 -11.23
C LEU A 172 -12.71 24.07 -10.50
N GLY A 173 -12.99 23.51 -9.31
CA GLY A 173 -14.27 23.66 -8.63
C GLY A 173 -15.34 22.71 -9.17
N SER A 174 -16.20 22.21 -8.30
CA SER A 174 -17.25 21.21 -8.62
C SER A 174 -18.29 21.68 -9.65
N GLU A 175 -18.43 23.00 -9.83
CA GLU A 175 -19.34 23.63 -10.80
C GLU A 175 -18.83 23.54 -12.24
N ALA A 176 -17.51 23.40 -12.45
CA ALA A 176 -16.91 23.36 -13.78
C ALA A 176 -17.14 22.02 -14.50
N LEU A 177 -17.28 20.91 -13.76
CA LEU A 177 -17.46 19.56 -14.33
C LEU A 177 -18.92 19.26 -14.75
N HIS A 178 -19.90 20.07 -14.35
CA HIS A 178 -21.33 19.87 -14.65
C HIS A 178 -21.83 20.62 -15.88
N GLN A 179 -20.96 21.34 -16.61
CA GLN A 179 -21.35 21.93 -17.88
C GLN A 179 -21.43 20.83 -18.95
N GLN A 180 -22.62 20.25 -19.10
CA GLN A 180 -22.99 19.49 -20.30
C GLN A 180 -22.67 20.36 -21.54
N PRO A 181 -22.11 19.79 -22.62
CA PRO A 181 -21.94 20.55 -23.85
C PRO A 181 -23.32 21.06 -24.27
N LYS A 182 -23.49 22.39 -24.30
CA LYS A 182 -24.67 22.97 -24.94
C LYS A 182 -24.65 22.46 -26.37
N GLU A 183 -25.66 21.67 -26.73
CA GLU A 183 -25.95 21.39 -28.14
C GLU A 183 -26.03 22.74 -28.84
N ASP A 184 -25.12 22.98 -29.79
CA ASP A 184 -25.17 24.16 -30.64
C ASP A 184 -26.50 24.10 -31.40
N GLU A 185 -27.50 24.84 -30.91
CA GLU A 185 -28.72 25.08 -31.67
C GLU A 185 -28.32 25.62 -33.03
N ALA A 186 -28.64 24.83 -34.06
CA ALA A 186 -28.35 25.10 -35.44
C ALA A 186 -28.77 26.54 -35.80
N SER A 187 -27.78 27.41 -35.99
CA SER A 187 -27.97 28.72 -36.59
C SER A 187 -28.62 28.54 -37.97
N PRO A 188 -29.77 29.18 -38.26
CA PRO A 188 -30.44 29.01 -39.54
C PRO A 188 -29.62 29.74 -40.60
N ARG A 189 -28.82 28.97 -41.35
CA ARG A 189 -28.09 29.49 -42.52
C ARG A 189 -29.09 30.15 -43.47
N SER A 190 -28.92 31.45 -43.65
CA SER A 190 -29.71 32.29 -44.53
C SER A 190 -29.72 31.73 -45.96
N ARG A 191 -30.90 31.76 -46.58
CA ARG A 191 -31.10 31.38 -47.97
C ARG A 191 -30.23 32.25 -48.86
N CYS A 192 -29.20 31.66 -49.47
CA CYS A 192 -28.54 32.26 -50.63
C CYS A 192 -29.44 32.03 -51.85
N SER A 193 -30.00 33.10 -52.39
CA SER A 193 -30.82 33.11 -53.59
C SER A 193 -30.00 32.68 -54.81
N ARG A 194 -30.55 31.75 -55.59
CA ARG A 194 -29.97 31.28 -56.86
C ARG A 194 -30.02 32.42 -57.89
N GLY A 195 -28.85 32.94 -58.25
CA GLY A 195 -28.65 33.73 -59.48
C GLY A 195 -28.35 32.78 -60.64
N ALA A 196 -29.16 32.88 -61.69
CA ALA A 196 -29.13 32.02 -62.87
C ALA A 196 -27.82 32.16 -63.67
N SER A 197 -27.27 31.04 -64.13
CA SER A 197 -26.41 31.00 -65.32
C SER A 197 -27.07 30.11 -66.37
N GLN A 198 -27.46 30.75 -67.47
CA GLN A 198 -27.90 30.09 -68.70
C GLN A 198 -26.67 29.41 -69.33
N GLY A 199 -26.74 28.09 -69.49
CA GLY A 199 -25.85 27.33 -70.37
C GLY A 199 -26.66 26.88 -71.58
N ALA A 200 -26.45 27.54 -72.72
CA ALA A 200 -26.93 27.10 -74.02
C ALA A 200 -25.98 27.62 -75.09
N ILE A 201 -25.03 26.79 -75.56
CA ILE A 201 -24.58 26.83 -76.96
C ILE A 201 -24.11 25.42 -77.36
N ALA A 202 -24.43 25.11 -78.62
CA ALA A 202 -24.35 23.87 -79.40
C ALA A 202 -23.01 23.11 -79.41
#